data_AF-A0A8S9VYR9-F1
#
_entry.id   AF-A0A8S9VYR9-F1
#
_cell.length_a   1.000
_cell.length_b   1.000
_cell.length_c   1.000
_cell.angle_alpha   90.00
_cell.angle_beta   90.00
_cell.angle_gamma   90.00
#
_symmetry.space_group_name_H-M   'P 1'
#
loop_
_entity.id
_entity.type
_entity.pdbx_description
1 polymer ?
#
loop_
_entity_poly.entity_id
_entity_poly.type
_entity_poly.pdbx_seq_one_letter_code
_entity_poly.pdbx_strand_id
1 'polypeptide(L)'
;MSERSQTRVLQSLGITWSLDIDRSKVDLINAEIPPIHEPGLSELPEKHVGARLWVTVDYNDAIPGYDLTFICVGTPSDEDGRIGCGL
;
A
#
# COMPACT_ATOMS: atom_id res chain seq x y z
N MET A 1 10.25 3.84 -4.88
CA MET A 1 10.26 3.57 -3.43
C MET A 1 9.65 2.19 -3.26
N SER A 2 10.30 1.24 -2.56
CA SER A 2 9.79 -0.14 -2.50
C SER A 2 8.66 -0.30 -1.48
N GLU A 3 7.70 -1.19 -1.73
CA GLU A 3 6.53 -1.45 -0.87
C GLU A 3 6.93 -1.86 0.55
N ARG A 4 8.11 -2.47 0.73
CA ARG A 4 8.74 -2.68 2.05
C ARG A 4 8.88 -1.42 2.87
N SER A 5 9.41 -0.36 2.25
CA SER A 5 9.83 0.84 2.96
C SER A 5 8.61 1.59 3.47
N GLN A 6 7.56 1.63 2.66
CA GLN A 6 6.28 2.25 3.01
C GLN A 6 5.58 1.47 4.13
N THR A 7 5.44 0.15 3.97
CA THR A 7 4.78 -0.72 4.95
C THR A 7 5.45 -0.62 6.32
N ARG A 8 6.79 -0.68 6.37
CA ARG A 8 7.55 -0.63 7.63
C ARG A 8 7.50 0.74 8.33
N VAL A 9 7.51 1.84 7.56
CA VAL A 9 7.41 3.20 8.13
C VAL A 9 6.03 3.42 8.72
N LEU A 10 4.96 3.07 8.00
CA LEU A 10 3.59 3.26 8.46
C LEU A 10 3.25 2.39 9.67
N GLN A 11 3.75 1.15 9.70
CA GLN A 11 3.58 0.25 10.85
C GLN A 11 4.23 0.75 12.14
N SER A 12 5.32 1.54 12.05
CA SER A 12 5.95 2.13 13.24
C SER A 12 5.07 3.20 13.92
N LEU A 13 4.08 3.73 13.18
CA LEU A 13 3.20 4.81 13.64
C LEU A 13 1.88 4.31 14.25
N GLY A 14 1.52 3.02 14.09
CA GLY A 14 0.33 2.45 14.69
C GLY A 14 -0.56 1.67 13.71
N ILE A 15 -1.88 1.80 13.87
CA ILE A 15 -2.92 1.23 12.99
C ILE A 15 -2.86 1.94 11.64
N THR A 16 -2.77 1.18 10.55
CA THR A 16 -2.64 1.70 9.18
C THR A 16 -3.66 1.07 8.25
N TRP A 17 -4.32 1.89 7.43
CA TRP A 17 -5.03 1.42 6.24
C TRP A 17 -4.17 1.64 5.00
N SER A 18 -4.14 0.64 4.14
CA SER A 18 -3.57 0.72 2.80
C SER A 18 -4.70 0.66 1.77
N LEU A 19 -4.62 1.52 0.76
CA LEU A 19 -5.59 1.60 -0.32
C LEU A 19 -4.85 1.34 -1.64
N ASP A 20 -5.32 0.36 -2.40
CA ASP A 20 -4.89 0.12 -3.78
C ASP A 20 -6.14 -0.06 -4.66
N ILE A 21 -6.08 0.42 -5.90
CA ILE A 21 -7.19 0.29 -6.86
C ILE A 21 -7.22 -1.12 -7.49
N ASP A 22 -6.10 -1.82 -7.49
CA ASP A 22 -5.99 -3.18 -8.02
C ASP A 22 -6.47 -4.18 -6.97
N ARG A 23 -7.73 -4.61 -7.13
CA ARG A 23 -8.36 -5.61 -6.25
C ARG A 23 -7.56 -6.90 -6.14
N SER A 24 -6.85 -7.32 -7.19
CA SER A 24 -6.06 -8.55 -7.16
C SER A 24 -4.92 -8.45 -6.13
N LYS A 25 -4.27 -7.30 -6.03
CA LYS A 25 -3.22 -7.07 -5.03
C LYS A 25 -3.81 -7.01 -3.62
N VAL A 26 -4.95 -6.33 -3.46
CA VAL A 26 -5.65 -6.25 -2.17
C VAL A 26 -6.02 -7.65 -1.68
N ASP A 27 -6.58 -8.49 -2.55
CA ASP A 27 -6.96 -9.86 -2.21
C ASP A 27 -5.73 -10.71 -1.84
N LEU A 28 -4.61 -10.57 -2.56
CA LEU A 28 -3.36 -11.25 -2.21
C LEU A 28 -2.84 -10.83 -0.82
N ILE A 29 -2.78 -9.52 -0.54
CA ILE A 29 -2.27 -9.02 0.74
C ILE A 29 -3.19 -9.46 1.89
N ASN A 30 -4.51 -9.41 1.70
CA ASN A 30 -5.48 -9.89 2.69
C ASN A 30 -5.40 -11.41 2.90
N ALA A 31 -4.92 -12.17 1.92
CA ALA A 31 -4.57 -13.58 2.04
C ALA A 31 -3.15 -13.82 2.58
N GLU A 32 -2.49 -12.78 3.09
CA GLU A 32 -1.11 -12.81 3.61
C GLU A 32 -0.04 -13.15 2.54
N ILE A 33 -0.40 -13.05 1.26
CA ILE A 33 0.49 -13.32 0.12
C ILE A 33 1.03 -11.98 -0.41
N PRO A 34 2.36 -11.78 -0.48
CA PRO A 34 2.92 -10.54 -1.03
C PRO A 34 2.68 -10.44 -2.55
N PRO A 35 2.21 -9.28 -3.05
CA PRO A 35 1.88 -9.12 -4.48
C PRO A 35 3.11 -8.96 -5.37
N ILE A 36 4.28 -8.67 -4.79
CA ILE A 36 5.56 -8.58 -5.49
C ILE A 36 6.64 -9.39 -4.77
N HIS A 37 7.65 -9.80 -5.53
CA HIS A 37 8.78 -10.54 -4.98
C HIS A 37 9.90 -9.59 -4.55
N GLU A 38 9.98 -9.31 -3.25
CA GLU A 38 11.06 -8.56 -2.63
C GLU A 38 11.65 -9.40 -1.45
N PRO A 39 12.98 -9.42 -1.22
CA PRO A 39 13.61 -10.25 -0.17
C PRO A 39 13.24 -9.90 1.28
N GLY A 40 12.30 -10.64 1.91
CA GLY A 40 11.81 -10.45 3.29
C GLY A 40 10.44 -9.74 3.42
N LEU A 41 9.62 -9.75 2.36
CA LEU A 41 8.34 -9.01 2.30
C LEU A 41 7.25 -9.96 2.75
N SER A 42 7.39 -11.25 2.43
CA SER A 42 6.52 -12.34 2.83
C SER A 42 6.23 -12.38 4.33
N GLU A 43 7.19 -12.01 5.18
CA GLU A 43 7.01 -11.99 6.63
C GLU A 43 6.15 -10.82 7.14
N LEU A 44 5.94 -9.78 6.32
CA LEU A 44 5.24 -8.56 6.76
C LEU A 44 3.70 -8.72 6.74
N PRO A 45 3.06 -9.26 5.67
CA PRO A 45 1.62 -9.52 5.68
C PRO A 45 1.21 -10.45 6.83
N GLU A 46 1.85 -11.62 6.95
CA GLU A 46 1.56 -12.64 8.00
C GLU A 46 1.57 -12.05 9.41
N LYS A 47 2.43 -11.06 9.69
CA LYS A 47 2.58 -10.50 11.02
C LYS A 47 1.58 -9.38 11.34
N HIS A 48 1.02 -8.70 10.34
CA HIS A 48 0.34 -7.42 10.57
C HIS A 48 -1.07 -7.33 9.99
N VAL A 49 -1.39 -8.10 8.95
CA VAL A 49 -2.74 -8.11 8.35
C VAL A 49 -3.75 -8.53 9.41
N GLY A 50 -4.84 -7.75 9.53
CA GLY A 50 -5.88 -7.98 10.53
C GLY A 50 -5.55 -7.54 11.97
N ALA A 51 -4.29 -7.18 12.26
CA ALA A 51 -3.87 -6.67 13.57
C ALA A 51 -3.57 -5.18 13.57
N ARG A 52 -2.74 -4.73 12.62
CA ARG A 52 -2.27 -3.33 12.50
C ARG A 52 -2.30 -2.80 11.07
N LEU A 53 -2.55 -3.68 10.09
CA LEU A 53 -2.67 -3.35 8.69
C LEU A 53 -4.01 -3.86 8.17
N TRP A 54 -4.78 -2.96 7.57
CA TRP A 54 -5.99 -3.28 6.80
C TRP A 54 -5.80 -2.79 5.38
N VAL A 55 -6.26 -3.56 4.40
CA VAL A 55 -6.13 -3.23 2.99
C VAL A 55 -7.49 -3.26 2.31
N THR A 56 -7.81 -2.21 1.57
CA THR A 56 -9.10 -2.03 0.91
C THR A 56 -8.92 -1.43 -0.48
N VAL A 57 -9.98 -1.48 -1.27
CA VAL A 57 -10.13 -0.70 -2.51
C VAL A 57 -11.10 0.48 -2.32
N ASP A 58 -11.77 0.58 -1.18
CA ASP A 58 -12.76 1.62 -0.88
C ASP A 58 -12.11 2.80 -0.16
N TYR A 59 -12.19 3.97 -0.80
CA TYR A 59 -11.70 5.23 -0.25
C TYR A 59 -12.39 5.61 1.07
N ASN A 60 -13.65 5.19 1.28
CA ASN A 60 -14.41 5.49 2.49
C ASN A 60 -13.90 4.73 3.72
N ASP A 61 -13.22 3.60 3.51
CA ASP A 61 -12.61 2.84 4.60
C ASP A 61 -11.26 3.44 5.01
N ALA A 62 -10.47 3.91 4.04
CA ALA A 62 -9.07 4.26 4.24
C ALA A 62 -8.80 5.75 4.53
N ILE A 63 -9.71 6.66 4.17
CA ILE A 63 -9.49 8.12 4.29
C ILE A 63 -10.07 8.71 5.59
N PRO A 64 -11.33 8.43 5.98
CA PRO A 64 -11.94 9.11 7.11
C PRO A 64 -11.26 8.74 8.43
N GLY A 65 -10.89 9.75 9.23
CA GLY A 65 -10.39 9.56 10.59
C GLY A 65 -8.88 9.40 10.75
N TYR A 66 -8.10 9.57 9.67
CA TYR A 66 -6.63 9.59 9.74
C TYR A 66 -6.08 11.02 9.76
N ASP A 67 -5.11 11.27 10.65
CA ASP A 67 -4.41 12.55 10.75
C ASP A 67 -3.41 12.78 9.59
N LEU A 68 -2.98 11.69 8.93
CA LEU A 68 -1.97 11.73 7.88
C LEU A 68 -2.22 10.63 6.83
N THR A 69 -2.19 11.00 5.55
CA THR A 69 -2.30 10.08 4.41
C THR A 69 -1.08 10.24 3.51
N PHE A 70 -0.43 9.12 3.18
CA PHE A 70 0.71 9.10 2.27
C PHE A 70 0.27 8.65 0.88
N ILE A 71 0.57 9.46 -0.14
CA ILE A 71 0.35 9.09 -1.53
C ILE A 71 1.61 8.43 -2.06
N CYS A 72 1.50 7.14 -2.38
CA CYS A 72 2.61 6.27 -2.74
C CYS A 72 2.45 5.67 -4.15
N VAL A 73 1.68 6.34 -5.02
CA VAL A 73 1.42 5.87 -6.38
C VAL A 73 2.64 6.01 -7.28
N GLY A 74 2.70 5.19 -8.33
CA GLY A 74 3.68 5.38 -9.39
C GLY A 74 3.40 6.66 -10.17
N THR A 75 4.44 7.42 -10.46
CA THR A 75 4.39 8.58 -11.36
C THR A 75 5.13 8.22 -12.65
N PRO A 76 4.48 7.52 -13.60
CA PRO A 76 5.13 7.17 -14.86
C PRO A 76 5.58 8.45 -15.60
N SER A 77 6.60 8.33 -16.44
CA SER A 77 7.00 9.42 -17.32
C SER A 77 6.12 9.47 -18.56
N ASP A 78 5.73 10.68 -18.98
CA ASP A 78 5.09 10.91 -20.28
C ASP A 78 6.10 10.66 -21.42
N GLU A 79 5.62 10.53 -22.66
CA GLU A 79 6.45 10.31 -23.86
C GLU A 79 7.53 11.40 -24.04
N ASP A 80 7.24 12.63 -23.60
CA ASP A 80 8.16 13.78 -23.64
C ASP A 80 9.07 13.89 -22.38
N GLY A 81 9.07 12.87 -21.51
CA GLY A 81 9.92 12.82 -20.31
C GLY A 81 9.44 13.67 -19.14
N ARG A 82 8.23 14.24 -19.21
CA ARG A 82 7.58 14.92 -18.09
C ARG A 82 7.02 13.91 -17.07
N ILE A 83 6.73 14.40 -15.87
CA ILE A 83 6.02 13.59 -14.87
C ILE A 83 4.57 13.45 -15.34
N GLY A 84 4.19 12.23 -15.73
CA GLY A 84 2.85 11.87 -16.11
C GLY A 84 2.02 11.50 -14.90
N CYS A 85 0.99 12.30 -14.62
CA CYS A 85 -0.02 11.96 -13.62
C CYS A 85 -1.25 11.27 -14.23
N GLY A 86 -1.26 11.00 -15.55
CA GLY A 86 -2.37 10.33 -16.24
C GLY A 86 -3.70 11.07 -16.18
N LEU A 87 -3.66 12.41 -16.01
CA LEU A 87 -4.80 13.32 -15.98
C LEU A 87 -4.90 14.14 -17.27
#